data_AF-A0ABD1YQZ0-F1
#
_entry.id   AF-A0ABD1YQZ0-F1
#
_cell.length_a   1.000
_cell.length_b   1.000
_cell.length_c   1.000
_cell.angle_alpha   90.00
_cell.angle_beta   90.00
_cell.angle_gamma   90.00
#
_symmetry.space_group_name_H-M   'P 1'
#
loop_
_entity.id
_entity.type
_entity.pdbx_description
1 polymer ?
#
loop_
_entity_poly.entity_id
_entity_poly.type
_entity_poly.pdbx_seq_one_letter_code
_entity_poly.pdbx_strand_id
1 'polypeptide(L)'
;MAALRKLNSQILQWKNFYLPWAARVVLIKHVLAQIPSFVMMAVGCSVKDAKRLEQYCRQFLWGVNEQGILKKPLIAWRKMARPKEQGGLGLMDFKDQSDALQMRYMTAILDGRNVE
;
A
#
# COMPACT_ATOMS: atom_id res chain seq x y z
N MET A 1 9.32 8.72 5.38
CA MET A 1 10.52 8.28 6.15
C MET A 1 10.24 7.38 7.36
N ALA A 2 9.20 7.60 8.19
CA ALA A 2 8.85 6.67 9.29
C ALA A 2 7.90 5.53 8.85
N ALA A 3 6.89 5.84 8.05
CA ALA A 3 5.91 4.86 7.53
C ALA A 3 6.57 3.72 6.75
N LEU A 4 7.51 4.05 5.86
CA LEU A 4 8.27 3.06 5.07
C LEU A 4 9.00 2.05 5.95
N ARG A 5 9.63 2.52 7.04
CA ARG A 5 10.34 1.65 7.98
C ARG A 5 9.38 0.74 8.74
N LYS A 6 8.26 1.30 9.21
CA LYS A 6 7.23 0.53 9.93
C LYS A 6 6.61 -0.53 9.02
N LEU A 7 6.32 -0.17 7.76
CA LEU A 7 5.81 -1.10 6.76
C LEU A 7 6.81 -2.23 6.47
N ASN A 8 8.08 -1.87 6.25
CA ASN A 8 9.12 -2.84 5.99
C ASN A 8 9.31 -3.82 7.18
N SER A 9 9.26 -3.32 8.41
CA SER A 9 9.31 -4.17 9.61
C SER A 9 8.15 -5.16 9.68
N GLN A 10 6.92 -4.72 9.40
CA GLN A 10 5.74 -5.60 9.38
C GLN A 10 5.86 -6.67 8.28
N ILE A 11 6.29 -6.29 7.09
CA ILE A 11 6.48 -7.23 5.98
C ILE A 11 7.56 -8.27 6.32
N LEU A 12 8.66 -7.86 6.96
CA LEU A 12 9.70 -8.77 7.43
C LEU A 12 9.17 -9.75 8.48
N GLN A 13 8.34 -9.29 9.41
CA GLN A 13 7.69 -10.16 10.39
C GLN A 13 6.77 -11.17 9.70
N TRP A 14 5.96 -10.73 8.73
CA TRP A 14 5.06 -11.63 8.00
C TRP A 14 5.76 -12.59 7.06
N LYS A 15 6.97 -12.25 6.58
CA LYS A 15 7.78 -13.14 5.75
C LYS A 15 8.15 -14.44 6.50
N ASN A 16 8.21 -14.42 7.83
CA ASN A 16 8.49 -15.59 8.64
C ASN A 16 7.29 -16.54 8.78
N PHE A 17 6.09 -16.10 8.37
CA PHE A 17 4.90 -16.93 8.40
C PHE A 17 4.61 -17.51 7.00
N TYR A 18 4.24 -18.79 6.93
CA TYR A 18 3.81 -19.44 5.70
C TYR A 18 2.37 -19.03 5.34
N LEU A 19 2.21 -17.84 4.76
CA LEU A 19 0.89 -17.37 4.33
C LEU A 19 0.53 -17.83 2.93
N PRO A 20 -0.71 -18.35 2.72
CA PRO A 20 -1.30 -18.52 1.41
C PRO A 20 -1.37 -17.20 0.66
N TRP A 21 -1.30 -17.25 -0.67
CA TRP A 21 -1.31 -16.05 -1.51
C TRP A 21 -2.54 -15.16 -1.27
N ALA A 22 -3.72 -15.75 -1.10
CA ALA A 22 -4.95 -15.02 -0.80
C ALA A 22 -4.86 -14.24 0.53
N ALA A 23 -4.26 -14.84 1.56
CA ALA A 23 -4.07 -14.18 2.84
C ALA A 23 -3.09 -12.99 2.72
N ARG A 24 -2.05 -13.13 1.90
CA ARG A 24 -1.13 -12.01 1.62
C ARG A 24 -1.84 -10.83 0.97
N VAL A 25 -2.73 -11.08 0.01
CA VAL A 25 -3.55 -10.03 -0.63
C VAL A 25 -4.41 -9.31 0.40
N VAL A 26 -5.07 -10.03 1.30
CA VAL A 26 -5.91 -9.44 2.36
C VAL A 26 -5.07 -8.59 3.32
N LEU A 27 -3.89 -9.08 3.74
CA LEU A 27 -2.97 -8.32 4.59
C LEU A 27 -2.46 -7.05 3.93
N ILE A 28 -2.13 -7.10 2.64
CA ILE A 28 -1.79 -5.90 1.86
C ILE A 28 -2.98 -4.93 1.88
N LYS A 29 -4.18 -5.41 1.58
CA LYS A 29 -5.37 -4.57 1.48
C LYS A 29 -5.78 -3.93 2.82
N HIS A 30 -5.59 -4.61 3.94
CA HIS A 30 -6.00 -4.08 5.25
C HIS A 30 -4.86 -3.37 5.97
N VAL A 31 -3.72 -4.01 6.14
CA VAL A 31 -2.67 -3.46 6.99
C VAL A 31 -1.76 -2.51 6.22
N LEU A 32 -1.40 -2.86 4.98
CA LEU A 32 -0.57 -1.99 4.16
C LEU A 32 -1.36 -0.82 3.56
N ALA A 33 -2.70 -0.85 3.57
CA ALA A 33 -3.50 0.34 3.31
C ALA A 33 -3.49 1.27 4.53
N GLN A 34 -3.76 0.77 5.74
CA GLN A 34 -3.96 1.61 6.93
C GLN A 34 -2.68 2.32 7.41
N ILE A 35 -1.55 1.62 7.50
CA ILE A 35 -0.29 2.18 8.03
C ILE A 35 0.21 3.39 7.24
N PRO A 36 0.31 3.36 5.90
CA PRO A 36 0.73 4.52 5.14
C PRO A 36 -0.37 5.57 5.02
N SER A 37 -1.67 5.21 5.03
CA SER A 37 -2.77 6.18 4.96
C SER A 37 -2.66 7.28 6.01
N PHE A 38 -2.38 6.91 7.25
CA PHE A 38 -2.24 7.86 8.35
C PHE A 38 -1.12 8.87 8.12
N VAL A 39 0.03 8.39 7.64
CA VAL A 39 1.20 9.26 7.39
C VAL A 39 1.05 10.06 6.09
N MET A 40 0.38 9.51 5.08
CA MET A 40 0.07 10.17 3.82
C MET A 40 -0.92 11.32 4.00
N MET A 41 -1.93 11.15 4.86
CA MET A 41 -2.84 12.22 5.22
C MET A 41 -2.09 13.42 5.82
N ALA A 42 -1.10 13.16 6.69
CA ALA A 42 -0.36 14.21 7.39
C ALA A 42 0.73 14.90 6.54
N VAL A 43 1.46 14.15 5.70
CA VAL A 43 2.68 14.65 5.03
C VAL A 43 2.58 14.62 3.50
N GLY A 44 1.57 13.94 2.95
CA GLY A 44 1.48 13.64 1.52
C GLY A 44 2.47 12.57 1.09
N CYS A 45 2.16 11.89 -0.03
CA CYS A 45 3.04 10.90 -0.64
C CYS A 45 3.77 11.48 -1.86
N SER A 46 5.11 11.50 -1.77
CA SER A 46 5.96 11.72 -2.93
C SER A 46 5.93 10.51 -3.86
N VAL A 47 6.05 10.73 -5.18
CA VAL A 47 6.05 9.64 -6.18
C VAL A 47 7.11 8.57 -5.89
N LYS A 48 8.28 8.98 -5.36
CA LYS A 48 9.36 8.07 -4.96
C LYS A 48 8.94 7.14 -3.81
N ASP A 49 8.22 7.68 -2.82
CA ASP A 49 7.77 6.92 -1.66
C ASP A 49 6.65 5.94 -2.04
N ALA A 50 5.70 6.38 -2.87
CA ALA A 50 4.65 5.51 -3.43
C ALA A 50 5.25 4.31 -4.16
N LYS A 51 6.22 4.55 -5.07
CA LYS A 51 6.93 3.47 -5.78
C LYS A 51 7.65 2.50 -4.84
N ARG A 52 8.21 3.00 -3.74
CA ARG A 52 8.91 2.17 -2.75
C ARG A 52 7.95 1.32 -1.93
N LEU A 53 6.79 1.87 -1.55
CA LEU A 53 5.69 1.11 -0.94
C LEU A 53 5.20 0.00 -1.87
N GLU A 54 4.96 0.32 -3.14
CA GLU A 54 4.60 -0.69 -4.13
C GLU A 54 5.65 -1.80 -4.22
N GLN A 55 6.93 -1.45 -4.23
CA GLN A 55 8.01 -2.43 -4.31
C GLN A 55 7.98 -3.39 -3.11
N TYR A 56 7.76 -2.89 -1.90
CA TYR A 56 7.64 -3.74 -0.71
C TYR A 56 6.41 -4.64 -0.76
N CYS A 57 5.26 -4.13 -1.21
CA CYS A 57 4.05 -4.94 -1.34
C CYS A 57 4.21 -6.03 -2.42
N ARG A 58 4.87 -5.71 -3.53
CA ARG A 58 5.21 -6.69 -4.59
C ARG A 58 6.16 -7.77 -4.06
N GLN A 59 7.16 -7.39 -3.27
CA GLN A 59 8.07 -8.32 -2.59
C GLN A 59 7.32 -9.30 -1.70
N PHE A 60 6.38 -8.81 -0.92
CA PHE A 60 5.58 -9.65 -0.03
C PHE A 60 4.64 -10.58 -0.80
N LEU A 61 3.96 -10.07 -1.83
CA LEU A 61 2.98 -10.82 -2.60
C LEU A 61 3.60 -11.97 -3.40
N TRP A 62 4.65 -11.68 -4.18
CA TRP A 62 5.28 -12.67 -5.08
C TRP A 62 6.41 -13.44 -4.41
N GLY A 63 6.94 -12.95 -3.29
CA GLY A 63 8.07 -13.54 -2.60
C GLY A 63 9.39 -13.37 -3.36
N VAL A 64 10.43 -13.96 -2.78
CA VAL A 64 11.76 -14.11 -3.38
C VAL A 64 11.92 -15.55 -3.87
N ASN A 65 12.69 -15.76 -4.93
CA ASN A 65 13.10 -17.09 -5.36
C ASN A 65 14.18 -17.65 -4.40
N GLU A 66 14.59 -18.90 -4.61
CA GLU A 66 15.59 -19.61 -3.79
C GLU A 66 16.95 -18.89 -3.74
N GLN A 67 17.23 -18.04 -4.73
CA GLN A 67 18.43 -17.21 -4.83
C GLN A 67 18.30 -15.85 -4.12
N GLY A 68 17.19 -15.61 -3.42
CA GLY A 68 16.91 -14.33 -2.75
C GLY A 68 16.49 -13.19 -3.69
N ILE A 69 16.34 -13.47 -4.98
CA ILE A 69 15.95 -12.50 -6.00
C ILE A 69 14.42 -12.39 -6.02
N LEU A 70 13.92 -11.16 -6.09
CA LEU A 70 12.52 -10.87 -6.30
C LEU A 70 11.94 -11.62 -7.49
N LYS A 71 10.91 -12.45 -7.25
CA LYS A 71 10.15 -13.02 -8.36
C LYS A 71 9.56 -11.87 -9.17
N LYS A 72 9.80 -11.87 -10.49
CA LYS A 72 9.30 -10.81 -11.37
C LYS A 72 7.78 -10.74 -11.22
N PRO A 73 7.20 -9.57 -10.90
CA PRO A 73 5.75 -9.45 -10.78
C PRO A 73 5.10 -9.73 -12.13
N LEU A 74 4.19 -10.71 -12.16
CA LEU A 74 3.52 -11.17 -13.38
C LEU A 74 2.51 -10.14 -13.93
N ILE A 75 2.06 -9.21 -13.08
CA ILE A 75 1.00 -8.25 -13.40
C ILE A 75 1.46 -6.84 -12.95
N ALA A 76 1.17 -5.83 -13.75
CA ALA A 76 1.42 -4.44 -13.38
C ALA A 76 0.59 -4.04 -12.15
N TRP A 77 1.19 -3.32 -11.19
CA TRP A 77 0.50 -2.92 -9.95
C TRP A 77 -0.78 -2.13 -10.22
N ARG A 78 -0.74 -1.22 -11.21
CA ARG A 78 -1.92 -0.46 -11.64
C ARG A 78 -3.09 -1.34 -12.11
N LYS A 79 -2.82 -2.53 -12.66
CA LYS A 79 -3.87 -3.51 -12.98
C LYS A 79 -4.39 -4.21 -11.73
N MET A 80 -3.51 -4.54 -10.77
CA MET A 80 -3.93 -5.11 -9.48
C MET A 80 -4.74 -4.13 -8.63
N ALA A 81 -4.46 -2.83 -8.74
CA ALA A 81 -5.14 -1.79 -7.98
C ALA A 81 -6.58 -1.53 -8.44
N ARG A 82 -6.97 -2.01 -9.63
CA ARG A 82 -8.34 -1.88 -10.11
C ARG A 82 -9.33 -2.62 -9.21
N PRO A 83 -10.58 -2.15 -9.08
CA PRO A 83 -11.62 -2.88 -8.36
C PRO A 83 -11.86 -4.27 -8.99
N LYS A 84 -12.37 -5.20 -8.18
CA LYS A 84 -12.64 -6.58 -8.61
C LYS A 84 -13.57 -6.67 -9.82
N GLU A 85 -14.55 -5.76 -9.90
CA GLU A 85 -15.49 -5.62 -11.02
C GLU A 85 -14.78 -5.34 -12.36
N GLN A 86 -13.60 -4.72 -12.32
CA GLN A 86 -12.79 -4.40 -13.50
C GLN A 86 -11.64 -5.41 -13.70
N GLY A 87 -11.72 -6.60 -13.07
CA GLY A 87 -10.72 -7.66 -13.19
C GLY A 87 -9.42 -7.40 -12.40
N GLY A 88 -9.43 -6.46 -11.46
CA GLY A 88 -8.30 -6.22 -10.55
C GLY A 88 -8.43 -6.94 -9.21
N LEU A 89 -7.45 -6.76 -8.33
CA LEU A 89 -7.48 -7.31 -6.96
C LEU A 89 -8.09 -6.35 -5.94
N GLY A 90 -8.37 -5.10 -6.32
CA GLY A 90 -8.77 -4.03 -5.41
C GLY A 90 -7.67 -3.66 -4.42
N LEU A 91 -6.40 -3.76 -4.85
CA LEU A 91 -5.28 -3.20 -4.10
C LEU A 91 -5.26 -1.68 -4.22
N MET A 92 -4.51 -1.00 -3.37
CA MET A 92 -4.45 0.46 -3.41
C MET A 92 -3.35 0.95 -4.34
N ASP A 93 -3.64 1.99 -5.11
CA ASP A 93 -2.60 2.87 -5.63
C ASP A 93 -2.29 3.90 -4.54
N PHE A 94 -1.05 3.86 -4.05
CA PHE A 94 -0.62 4.68 -2.92
C PHE A 94 -0.62 6.17 -3.25
N LYS A 95 -0.43 6.54 -4.52
CA LYS A 95 -0.44 7.95 -4.92
C LYS A 95 -1.87 8.48 -4.98
N ASP A 96 -2.74 7.77 -5.69
CA ASP A 96 -4.15 8.14 -5.81
C ASP A 96 -4.83 8.20 -4.44
N GLN A 97 -4.53 7.26 -3.56
CA GLN A 97 -5.06 7.28 -2.19
C GLN A 97 -4.58 8.48 -1.39
N SER A 98 -3.28 8.79 -1.44
CA SER A 98 -2.73 9.95 -0.74
C SER A 98 -3.40 11.23 -1.20
N ASP A 99 -3.55 11.41 -2.51
CA ASP A 99 -4.12 12.62 -3.10
C ASP A 99 -5.60 12.73 -2.76
N ALA A 100 -6.35 11.62 -2.79
CA ALA A 100 -7.76 11.58 -2.38
C ALA A 100 -7.94 11.92 -0.89
N LEU A 101 -7.09 11.37 0.01
CA LEU A 101 -7.15 11.66 1.44
C LEU A 101 -6.84 13.13 1.73
N GLN A 102 -5.82 13.69 1.07
CA GLN A 102 -5.48 15.10 1.21
C GLN A 102 -6.60 16.02 0.72
N MET A 103 -7.20 15.70 -0.43
CA MET A 103 -8.33 16.46 -0.95
C MET A 103 -9.51 16.42 0.02
N ARG A 104 -9.83 15.26 0.60
CA ARG A 104 -10.89 15.14 1.62
C ARG A 104 -10.59 15.93 2.89
N TYR A 105 -9.33 15.94 3.34
CA TYR A 105 -8.92 16.72 4.50
C TYR A 105 -9.00 18.22 4.24
N MET A 106 -8.49 18.69 3.09
CA MET A 106 -8.56 20.09 2.69
C MET A 106 -10.01 20.58 2.53
N THR A 107 -10.87 19.78 1.90
CA THR A 107 -12.29 20.13 1.74
C THR A 107 -13.03 20.17 3.07
N ALA A 108 -12.70 19.30 4.03
CA ALA A 108 -13.25 19.38 5.38
C ALA A 108 -12.85 20.66 6.13
N ILE A 109 -11.59 21.11 5.97
CA ILE A 109 -11.12 22.38 6.53
C ILE A 109 -11.88 23.56 5.90
N LEU A 110 -12.07 23.54 4.58
CA LEU A 110 -12.77 24.60 3.86
C LEU A 110 -14.28 24.67 4.20
N ASP A 111 -14.91 23.53 4.49
CA ASP A 111 -16.33 23.45 4.89
C ASP A 111 -16.58 23.96 6.31
N GLY A 112 -15.52 24.34 7.06
CA GLY A 112 -15.66 24.91 8.42
C GLY A 112 -16.29 23.95 9.43
N ARG A 113 -16.42 22.65 9.10
CA ARG A 113 -16.78 21.63 10.08
C ARG A 113 -15.61 21.46 11.02
N ASN A 114 -15.68 22.19 12.14
CA ASN A 114 -14.85 21.95 13.32
C ASN A 114 -14.77 20.44 13.55
N VAL A 115 -13.54 19.93 13.47
CA VAL A 115 -13.20 18.62 14.01
C VAL A 115 -13.18 18.81 15.52
N GLU A 116 -14.35 18.67 16.14
CA GLU A 116 -14.48 18.34 17.57
C GLU A 116 -14.18 16.86 17.79
#